data_AF-A0A3A8J280-F1
#
_entry.id   AF-A0A3A8J280-F1
#
_cell.length_a   1.000
_cell.length_b   1.000
_cell.length_c   1.000
_cell.angle_alpha   90.00
_cell.angle_beta   90.00
_cell.angle_gamma   90.00
#
_symmetry.space_group_name_H-M   'P 1'
#
loop_
_entity.id
_entity.type
_entity.pdbx_description
1 polymer ?
#
loop_
_entity_poly.entity_id
_entity_poly.type
_entity_poly.pdbx_seq_one_letter_code
_entity_poly.pdbx_strand_id
1 'polypeptide(L)'
;PVVTNHADIGIASALAGLGIAYHFEQDGVGELLTQGLLVRVLADWSVSRPGLFLYYPNRRHRPALLGAFIDCLLDQGMFGNR
;
A
#
# COMPACT_ATOMS: atom_id res chain seq x y z
N PRO A 1 -26.18 -1.80 -2.15
CA PRO A 1 -24.78 -1.97 -2.63
C PRO A 1 -24.00 -0.69 -2.30
N VAL A 2 -22.81 -0.81 -1.70
CA VAL A 2 -21.95 0.34 -1.38
C VAL A 2 -21.01 0.60 -2.57
N VAL A 3 -20.96 1.84 -3.06
CA VAL A 3 -20.06 2.27 -4.13
C VAL A 3 -19.29 3.49 -3.66
N THR A 4 -17.97 3.41 -3.67
CA THR A 4 -17.07 4.42 -3.12
C THR A 4 -15.76 4.45 -3.90
N ASN A 5 -15.11 5.61 -3.91
CA ASN A 5 -13.76 5.83 -4.42
C ASN A 5 -12.70 5.81 -3.29
N HIS A 6 -13.11 5.53 -2.06
CA HIS A 6 -12.23 5.48 -0.88
C HIS A 6 -12.14 4.04 -0.34
N ALA A 7 -10.91 3.54 -0.20
CA ALA A 7 -10.64 2.15 0.16
C ALA A 7 -11.03 1.81 1.61
N ASP A 8 -10.85 2.75 2.53
CA ASP A 8 -11.23 2.67 3.94
C ASP A 8 -12.73 2.43 4.13
N ILE A 9 -13.58 3.12 3.36
CA ILE A 9 -15.03 2.92 3.37
C ILE A 9 -15.39 1.50 2.92
N GLY A 10 -14.66 0.98 1.92
CA GLY A 10 -14.83 -0.41 1.46
C GLY A 10 -14.53 -1.42 2.56
N ILE A 11 -13.39 -1.26 3.26
CA ILE A 11 -13.00 -2.12 4.38
C ILE A 11 -14.00 -2.04 5.53
N ALA A 12 -14.41 -0.84 5.92
CA ALA A 12 -15.40 -0.63 6.98
C ALA A 12 -16.74 -1.31 6.65
N SER A 13 -17.15 -1.28 5.38
CA SER A 13 -18.36 -1.95 4.92
C SER A 13 -18.24 -3.49 5.01
N ALA A 14 -17.08 -4.06 4.67
CA ALA A 14 -16.83 -5.49 4.81
C ALA A 14 -16.81 -5.92 6.29
N LEU A 15 -16.18 -5.13 7.17
CA LEU A 15 -16.20 -5.33 8.62
C LEU A 15 -17.63 -5.29 9.19
N ALA A 16 -18.48 -4.42 8.65
CA ALA A 16 -19.90 -4.35 9.02
C ALA A 16 -20.75 -5.51 8.44
N GLY A 17 -20.14 -6.47 7.73
CA GLY A 17 -20.83 -7.62 7.16
C GLY A 17 -21.65 -7.33 5.91
N LEU A 18 -21.42 -6.18 5.25
CA LEU A 18 -22.20 -5.77 4.08
C LEU A 18 -21.76 -6.46 2.78
N GLY A 19 -20.66 -7.21 2.79
CA GLY A 19 -20.19 -7.99 1.66
C GLY A 19 -18.67 -8.13 1.57
N ILE A 20 -18.17 -8.31 0.33
CA ILE A 20 -16.75 -8.48 0.02
C ILE A 20 -16.18 -7.14 -0.45
N ALA A 21 -15.04 -6.75 0.10
CA ALA A 21 -14.26 -5.59 -0.36
C ALA A 21 -12.98 -6.04 -1.06
N TYR A 22 -12.56 -5.28 -2.06
CA TYR A 22 -11.30 -5.47 -2.75
C TYR A 22 -10.31 -4.40 -2.30
N HIS A 23 -9.13 -4.82 -1.83
CA HIS A 23 -8.12 -3.94 -1.28
C HIS A 23 -6.73 -4.34 -1.76
N PHE A 24 -5.85 -3.35 -1.95
CA PHE A 24 -4.53 -3.53 -2.58
C PHE A 24 -3.38 -3.64 -1.58
N GLU A 25 -3.44 -2.89 -0.49
CA GLU A 25 -2.33 -2.82 0.46
C GLU A 25 -2.48 -3.91 1.53
N GLN A 26 -1.34 -4.49 1.92
CA GLN A 26 -1.31 -5.33 3.11
C GLN A 26 -1.37 -4.46 4.37
N ASP A 27 -0.87 -3.23 4.27
CA ASP A 27 -0.87 -2.24 5.34
C ASP A 27 -2.31 -1.81 5.66
N GLY A 28 -2.69 -1.88 6.94
CA GLY A 28 -4.03 -1.55 7.43
C GLY A 28 -5.00 -2.73 7.50
N VAL A 29 -4.94 -3.71 6.59
CA VAL A 29 -5.83 -4.90 6.62
C VAL A 29 -5.15 -6.13 7.23
N GLY A 30 -3.80 -6.18 7.25
CA GLY A 30 -3.04 -7.28 7.82
C GLY A 30 -3.44 -7.60 9.27
N GLU A 31 -3.59 -6.58 10.12
CA GLU A 31 -4.00 -6.77 11.51
C GLU A 31 -5.43 -7.31 11.63
N LEU A 32 -6.36 -6.81 10.82
CA LEU A 32 -7.74 -7.29 10.78
C LEU A 32 -7.85 -8.75 10.32
N LEU A 33 -6.97 -9.18 9.40
CA LEU A 33 -6.85 -10.57 8.98
C LEU A 33 -6.25 -11.45 10.09
N THR A 34 -5.20 -10.99 10.76
CA THR A 34 -4.57 -11.72 11.88
C THR A 34 -5.53 -11.88 13.05
N GLN A 35 -6.36 -10.88 13.34
CA GLN A 35 -7.40 -10.94 14.37
C GLN A 35 -8.63 -11.78 13.95
N GLY A 36 -8.72 -12.20 12.69
CA GLY A 36 -9.86 -12.96 12.16
C GLY A 36 -11.14 -12.15 11.96
N LEU A 37 -11.07 -10.81 12.06
CA LEU A 37 -12.18 -9.90 11.78
C LEU A 37 -12.48 -9.83 10.28
N LEU A 38 -11.48 -10.09 9.45
CA LEU A 38 -11.62 -10.28 8.02
C LEU A 38 -10.99 -11.62 7.62
N VAL A 39 -11.44 -12.15 6.49
CA VAL A 39 -10.84 -13.33 5.87
C VAL A 39 -10.56 -13.05 4.40
N ARG A 40 -9.39 -13.51 3.91
CA ARG A 40 -9.05 -13.41 2.49
C ARG A 40 -9.82 -14.47 1.72
N VAL A 41 -10.62 -14.03 0.75
CA VAL A 41 -11.33 -14.89 -0.20
C VAL A 41 -10.71 -14.78 -1.59
N LEU A 42 -10.91 -15.79 -2.45
CA LEU A 42 -10.44 -15.78 -3.85
C LEU A 42 -8.94 -15.50 -4.01
N ALA A 43 -8.11 -16.08 -3.13
CA ALA A 43 -6.67 -15.86 -3.14
C ALA A 43 -6.02 -16.17 -4.50
N ASP A 44 -6.43 -17.26 -5.15
CA ASP A 44 -5.87 -17.71 -6.43
C ASP A 44 -6.21 -16.77 -7.61
N TRP A 45 -7.20 -15.91 -7.43
CA TRP A 45 -7.66 -14.92 -8.41
C TRP A 45 -7.14 -13.52 -8.10
N SER A 46 -6.39 -13.35 -7.02
CA SER A 46 -5.87 -12.06 -6.59
C SER A 46 -4.61 -11.71 -7.37
N VAL A 47 -4.64 -10.61 -8.11
CA VAL A 47 -3.48 -10.13 -8.87
C VAL A 47 -2.41 -9.62 -7.91
N SER A 48 -1.22 -10.23 -7.94
CA SER A 48 -0.03 -9.64 -7.35
C SER A 48 0.40 -8.45 -8.22
N ARG A 49 0.39 -7.25 -7.67
CA ARG A 49 0.86 -6.05 -8.35
C ARG A 49 2.28 -5.74 -7.89
N PRO A 50 3.15 -5.22 -8.79
CA PRO A 50 4.40 -4.64 -8.33
C PRO A 50 4.09 -3.51 -7.36
N GLY A 51 4.96 -3.34 -6.36
CA GLY A 51 4.76 -2.38 -5.27
C GLY A 51 4.70 -0.92 -5.71
N LEU A 52 4.71 -0.02 -4.73
CA LEU A 52 4.70 1.42 -4.99
C LEU A 52 6.00 1.86 -5.67
N PHE A 53 5.88 2.72 -6.67
CA PHE A 53 7.01 3.32 -7.38
C PHE A 53 7.05 4.82 -7.16
N LEU A 54 8.25 5.35 -6.93
CA LEU A 54 8.46 6.79 -6.87
C LEU A 54 8.79 7.34 -8.25
N TYR A 55 7.88 8.15 -8.81
CA TYR A 55 8.09 8.83 -10.07
C TYR A 55 8.54 10.28 -9.84
N TYR A 56 9.64 10.68 -10.47
CA TYR A 56 10.05 12.08 -10.56
C TYR A 56 10.64 12.39 -11.95
N PRO A 57 10.35 13.56 -12.53
CA PRO A 57 10.88 13.93 -13.85
C PRO A 57 12.39 14.23 -13.76
N ASN A 58 13.20 13.43 -14.43
CA ASN A 58 14.65 13.61 -14.50
C ASN A 58 15.00 14.77 -15.44
N ARG A 59 15.64 15.83 -14.92
CA ARG A 59 16.10 16.98 -15.73
C ARG A 59 17.55 17.32 -15.43
N ARG A 60 18.48 16.38 -15.65
CA ARG A 60 19.95 16.63 -15.69
C ARG A 60 20.61 17.12 -14.38
N HIS A 61 19.85 17.62 -13.41
CA HIS A 61 20.25 18.06 -12.08
C HIS A 61 19.24 17.51 -11.06
N ARG A 62 19.66 16.54 -10.24
CA ARG A 62 18.89 16.09 -9.08
C ARG A 62 19.14 17.08 -7.93
N PRO A 63 18.15 17.85 -7.46
CA PRO A 63 18.35 18.72 -6.30
C PRO A 63 18.75 17.89 -5.07
N ALA A 64 19.68 18.38 -4.26
CA ALA A 64 20.22 17.64 -3.11
C ALA A 64 19.12 17.17 -2.13
N LEU A 65 18.13 18.03 -1.87
CA LEU A 65 16.99 17.71 -1.00
C LEU A 65 16.13 16.56 -1.54
N LEU A 66 15.88 16.54 -2.86
CA LEU A 66 15.14 15.46 -3.49
C LEU A 66 15.95 14.15 -3.43
N GLY A 67 17.26 14.22 -3.61
CA GLY A 67 18.14 13.06 -3.42
C GLY A 67 18.00 12.48 -2.02
N ALA A 68 18.20 13.30 -0.99
CA ALA A 68 18.09 12.87 0.41
C ALA A 68 16.69 12.33 0.76
N PHE A 69 15.62 12.92 0.22
CA PHE A 69 14.26 12.42 0.39
C PHE A 69 14.07 11.04 -0.25
N ILE A 70 14.57 10.83 -1.47
CA ILE A 70 14.50 9.54 -2.16
C ILE A 70 15.30 8.48 -1.39
N ASP A 71 16.50 8.82 -0.94
CA ASP A 71 17.35 7.90 -0.18
C ASP A 71 16.68 7.52 1.16
N CYS A 72 15.99 8.46 1.81
CA CYS A 72 15.18 8.20 3.00
C CYS A 72 13.99 7.26 2.71
N LEU A 73 13.25 7.49 1.62
CA LEU A 73 12.09 6.66 1.25
C LEU A 73 12.47 5.23 0.84
N LEU A 74 13.63 5.05 0.22
CA LEU A 74 14.13 3.73 -0.15
C LEU A 74 14.78 2.98 1.02
N ASP A 75 14.70 3.54 2.24
CA ASP A 75 15.40 3.04 3.43
C ASP A 75 16.92 2.90 3.18
N GLN A 76 17.46 3.70 2.28
CA GLN A 76 18.90 3.83 2.01
C GLN A 76 19.55 4.94 2.86
N GLY A 77 18.82 5.44 3.86
CA GLY A 77 19.29 6.44 4.82
C GLY A 77 20.19 5.87 5.91
N MET A 78 21.49 6.17 5.81
CA MET A 78 22.55 6.08 6.83
C MET A 78 23.18 4.72 7.18
N PHE A 79 23.10 3.68 6.35
CA PHE A 79 24.03 2.53 6.46
C PHE A 79 24.57 2.08 5.10
N GLY A 80 25.48 2.88 4.57
CA GLY A 80 26.22 2.57 3.34
C GLY A 80 27.55 3.31 3.29
N ASN A 81 28.51 2.89 4.13
CA ASN A 81 29.90 2.54 3.76
C ASN A 81 30.88 2.74 4.95
N ARG A 82 31.19 1.63 5.64
CA ARG A 82 32.54 1.29 6.08
C ARG A 82 32.74 -0.20 5.87
#